data_AF-A0A238KFT4-F1
#
_entry.id   AF-A0A238KFT4-F1
#
_cell.length_a   1.000
_cell.length_b   1.000
_cell.length_c   1.000
_cell.angle_alpha   90.00
_cell.angle_beta   90.00
_cell.angle_gamma   90.00
#
_symmetry.space_group_name_H-M   'P 1'
#
loop_
_entity.id
_entity.type
_entity.pdbx_description
1 polymer ?
#
loop_
_entity_poly.entity_id
_entity_poly.type
_entity_poly.pdbx_seq_one_letter_code
_entity_poly.pdbx_strand_id
1 'polypeptide(L)'
;MKRDIDPNKLREALSVAAQLVARDGEMFLPVFERIEAEVAALDRRSTSLERARALGRCAATTTHGIQNAIKDNAARRPSKAPPSP
;
A
#
# COMPACT_ATOMS: atom_id res chain seq x y z
N MET A 1 -14.97 11.10 -16.39
CA MET A 1 -13.65 11.67 -16.05
C MET A 1 -13.67 11.99 -14.56
N LYS A 2 -13.10 11.12 -13.70
CA LYS A 2 -12.96 11.44 -12.26
C LYS A 2 -11.82 12.45 -12.15
N ARG A 3 -12.09 13.65 -11.65
CA ARG A 3 -11.03 14.61 -11.30
C ARG A 3 -10.29 14.03 -10.10
N ASP A 4 -8.98 13.82 -10.23
CA ASP A 4 -8.12 13.54 -9.09
C ASP A 4 -8.11 14.79 -8.21
N ILE A 5 -8.77 14.69 -7.04
CA ILE A 5 -8.79 15.77 -6.05
C ILE A 5 -7.48 15.67 -5.27
N ASP A 6 -6.75 16.79 -5.18
CA ASP A 6 -5.55 16.90 -4.36
C ASP A 6 -5.92 16.63 -2.89
N PRO A 7 -5.28 15.64 -2.22
CA PRO A 7 -5.53 15.32 -0.81
C PRO A 7 -5.38 16.52 0.12
N ASN A 8 -4.44 17.44 -0.18
CA ASN A 8 -4.24 18.64 0.63
C ASN A 8 -5.41 19.60 0.51
N LYS A 9 -5.96 19.76 -0.70
CA LYS A 9 -7.16 20.59 -0.93
C LYS A 9 -8.38 20.02 -0.22
N LEU A 10 -8.49 18.70 -0.15
CA LEU A 10 -9.59 18.07 0.59
C LEU A 10 -9.47 18.27 2.10
N ARG A 11 -8.25 18.21 2.66
CA ARG A 11 -8.00 18.53 4.08
C ARG A 11 -8.24 20.01 4.40
N GLU A 12 -7.85 20.91 3.50
CA GLU A 12 -8.20 22.34 3.61
C GLU A 12 -9.73 22.52 3.63
N ALA A 13 -10.45 21.86 2.72
CA ALA A 13 -11.91 21.91 2.68
C ALA A 13 -12.55 21.37 3.98
N LEU A 14 -11.99 20.31 4.57
CA LEU A 14 -12.46 19.78 5.86
C LEU A 14 -12.30 20.81 6.98
N SER A 15 -11.15 21.50 7.02
CA SER A 15 -10.90 22.56 8.00
C SER A 15 -11.91 23.71 7.85
N VAL A 16 -12.20 24.13 6.61
CA VAL A 16 -13.21 25.17 6.35
C VAL A 16 -14.60 24.70 6.78
N ALA A 17 -14.98 23.46 6.47
CA ALA A 17 -16.27 22.91 6.88
C ALA A 17 -16.40 22.85 8.42
N ALA A 18 -15.34 22.49 9.14
CA ALA A 18 -15.31 22.51 10.60
C ALA A 18 -15.52 23.92 11.16
N GLN A 19 -14.90 24.94 10.55
CA GLN A 19 -15.10 26.34 10.93
C GLN A 19 -16.56 26.78 10.71
N LEU A 20 -17.19 26.34 9.62
CA LEU A 20 -18.60 26.62 9.35
C LEU A 20 -19.53 25.95 10.36
N VAL A 21 -19.26 24.69 10.73
CA VAL A 21 -20.00 24.01 11.80
C VAL A 21 -19.83 24.74 13.14
N ALA A 22 -18.63 25.21 13.46
CA ALA A 22 -18.39 25.93 14.71
C ALA A 22 -19.07 27.31 14.74
N ARG A 23 -19.19 27.98 13.59
CA ARG A 23 -19.79 29.31 13.47
C ARG A 23 -21.32 29.27 13.40
N ASP A 24 -21.85 28.41 12.54
CA ASP A 24 -23.26 28.42 12.11
C ASP A 24 -24.02 27.15 12.55
N GLY A 25 -23.36 26.21 13.22
CA GLY A 25 -23.97 25.04 13.84
C GLY A 25 -24.26 23.87 12.89
N GLU A 26 -25.24 23.06 13.28
CA GLU A 26 -25.54 21.74 12.68
C GLU A 26 -25.90 21.78 11.19
N MET A 27 -26.27 22.94 10.64
CA MET A 27 -26.59 23.10 9.22
C MET A 27 -25.44 22.64 8.30
N PHE A 28 -24.20 22.84 8.72
CA PHE A 28 -23.01 22.46 7.94
C PHE A 28 -22.47 21.07 8.28
N LEU A 29 -23.04 20.39 9.28
CA LEU A 29 -22.60 19.08 9.72
C LEU A 29 -22.66 18.03 8.60
N PRO A 30 -23.71 17.96 7.75
CA PRO A 30 -23.75 17.00 6.65
C PRO A 30 -22.63 17.20 5.62
N VAL A 31 -22.19 18.45 5.43
CA VAL A 31 -21.07 18.76 4.51
C VAL A 31 -19.75 18.36 5.15
N PHE A 32 -19.57 18.67 6.43
CA PHE A 32 -18.40 18.27 7.21
C PHE A 32 -18.21 16.74 7.20
N GLU A 33 -19.25 15.97 7.57
CA GLU A 33 -19.20 14.51 7.64
C GLU A 33 -18.85 13.87 6.27
N ARG A 34 -19.40 14.43 5.19
CA ARG A 34 -19.07 13.96 3.83
C ARG A 34 -17.60 14.17 3.50
N ILE A 35 -17.05 15.35 3.79
CA ILE A 35 -15.65 15.63 3.50
C ILE A 35 -14.73 14.79 4.40
N GLU A 36 -15.11 14.61 5.66
CA GLU A 36 -14.39 13.77 6.61
C GLU A 36 -14.29 12.32 6.13
N ALA A 37 -15.41 11.75 5.66
CA ALA A 37 -15.44 10.39 5.11
C ALA A 37 -14.50 10.22 3.90
N GLU A 38 -14.45 11.21 3.01
CA GLU A 38 -13.57 11.20 1.83
C GLU A 38 -12.08 11.32 2.22
N VAL A 39 -11.73 12.17 3.20
CA VAL A 39 -10.36 12.25 3.74
C VAL A 39 -9.95 10.91 4.35
N ALA A 40 -10.83 10.31 5.18
CA ALA A 40 -10.58 9.01 5.78
C ALA A 40 -10.47 7.88 4.75
N ALA A 41 -11.15 7.98 3.61
CA ALA A 41 -11.03 7.03 2.51
C ALA A 41 -9.69 7.18 1.76
N LEU A 42 -9.21 8.41 1.57
CA LEU A 42 -7.90 8.68 0.97
C LEU A 42 -6.77 8.15 1.86
N ASP A 43 -6.82 8.39 3.18
CA ASP A 43 -5.81 7.92 4.12
C ASP A 43 -5.78 6.38 4.23
N ARG A 44 -6.94 5.72 4.11
CA ARG A 44 -7.01 4.26 4.03
C ARG A 44 -6.43 3.69 2.73
N ARG A 45 -6.55 4.42 1.62
CA ARG A 45 -5.97 4.02 0.32
C ARG A 45 -4.45 4.17 0.33
N SER A 46 -3.91 5.28 0.84
CA SER A 46 -2.46 5.49 0.90
C SER A 46 -1.78 4.41 1.74
N THR A 47 -2.28 4.16 2.96
CA THR A 47 -1.77 3.10 3.85
C THR A 47 -1.86 1.70 3.23
N SER A 48 -2.96 1.39 2.54
CA SER A 48 -3.11 0.08 1.86
C SER A 48 -2.12 -0.10 0.70
N LEU A 49 -1.90 0.95 -0.09
CA LEU A 49 -0.91 0.93 -1.17
C LEU A 49 0.52 0.82 -0.63
N GLU A 50 0.85 1.52 0.44
CA GLU A 50 2.14 1.42 1.11
C GLU A 50 2.40 0.01 1.62
N ARG A 51 1.41 -0.61 2.28
CA ARG A 51 1.49 -2.02 2.70
C ARG A 51 1.69 -2.96 1.53
N ALA A 52 0.92 -2.79 0.44
CA ALA A 52 1.06 -3.62 -0.76
C ALA A 52 2.46 -3.48 -1.38
N ARG A 53 2.99 -2.25 -1.44
CA ARG A 53 4.36 -1.98 -1.91
C ARG A 53 5.42 -2.61 -1.00
N ALA A 54 5.24 -2.55 0.31
CA ALA A 54 6.15 -3.16 1.28
C ALA A 54 6.18 -4.69 1.12
N LEU A 55 5.01 -5.32 1.01
CA LEU A 55 4.89 -6.76 0.79
C LEU A 55 5.49 -7.19 -0.55
N GLY A 56 5.26 -6.42 -1.62
CA GLY A 56 5.85 -6.68 -2.94
C GLY A 56 7.39 -6.63 -2.92
N ARG A 57 7.98 -5.68 -2.19
CA ARG A 57 9.45 -5.60 -2.02
C ARG A 57 10.00 -6.78 -1.20
N CYS A 58 9.33 -7.18 -0.13
CA CYS A 58 9.73 -8.37 0.65
C CYS A 58 9.65 -9.66 -0.18
N ALA A 59 8.63 -9.82 -1.02
CA ALA A 59 8.49 -10.99 -1.88
C ALA A 59 9.63 -11.08 -2.93
N ALA A 60 10.06 -9.94 -3.49
CA ALA A 60 11.14 -9.90 -4.49
C ALA A 60 12.50 -10.37 -3.94
N THR A 61 12.79 -10.12 -2.66
CA THR A 61 14.04 -10.57 -2.01
C THR A 61 14.05 -12.07 -1.70
N THR A 62 12.90 -12.68 -1.40
CA THR A 62 12.83 -14.11 -1.07
C THR A 62 12.99 -15.01 -2.29
N THR A 63 12.54 -14.57 -3.47
CA THR A 63 12.66 -15.38 -4.70
C THR A 63 14.12 -15.53 -5.16
N HIS A 64 14.98 -14.52 -4.98
CA HIS A 64 16.38 -14.58 -5.41
C HIS A 64 17.24 -15.52 -4.55
N GLY A 65 16.97 -15.61 -3.25
CA GLY A 65 17.68 -16.52 -2.34
C GLY A 65 17.38 -17.99 -2.60
N ILE A 66 16.12 -18.33 -2.91
CA ILE A 66 15.72 -19.72 -3.19
C ILE A 66 16.34 -20.23 -4.50
N GLN A 67 16.39 -19.39 -5.55
CA GLN A 67 17.00 -19.78 -6.83
C GLN A 67 18.50 -20.08 -6.72
N ASN A 68 19.25 -19.28 -5.94
CA ASN A 68 20.67 -19.53 -5.71
C ASN A 68 20.92 -20.81 -4.88
N ALA A 69 20.13 -21.05 -3.83
CA ALA A 69 20.24 -22.27 -3.03
C ALA A 69 19.94 -23.56 -3.82
N ILE A 70 18.99 -23.52 -4.76
CA ILE A 70 18.68 -24.65 -5.65
C ILE A 70 19.85 -24.92 -6.62
N LYS A 71 20.47 -23.85 -7.16
CA LYS A 71 21.61 -23.95 -8.07
C LYS A 71 22.85 -24.53 -7.38
N ASP A 72 23.12 -24.13 -6.14
CA ASP A 72 24.28 -24.61 -5.38
C ASP A 72 24.15 -26.08 -4.95
N ASN A 73 22.92 -26.57 -4.72
CA ASN A 73 22.68 -27.99 -4.43
C ASN A 73 22.83 -28.88 -5.68
N ALA A 74 22.46 -28.37 -6.87
CA ALA A 74 22.62 -29.11 -8.13
C ALA A 74 24.10 -29.34 -8.49
N ALA A 75 25.00 -28.44 -8.09
CA ALA A 75 26.45 -28.55 -8.32
C ALA A 75 27.15 -29.59 -7.42
N ARG A 76 26.49 -30.08 -6.36
CA ARG A 76 27.04 -31.08 -5.43
C ARG A 76 26.66 -32.52 -5.73
N ARG A 77 26.00 -32.82 -6.86
CA ARG A 77 25.84 -34.21 -7.31
C ARG A 77 27.19 -34.73 -7.79
N PRO A 78 27.85 -35.69 -7.09
CA PRO A 78 29.07 -36.29 -7.62
C PRO A 78 28.70 -37.08 -8.89
N SER A 79 29.09 -36.54 -10.04
CA SER A 79 29.16 -37.28 -11.29
C SER A 79 30.26 -38.32 -11.18
N LYS A 80 29.93 -39.55 -10.79
CA LYS A 80 30.69 -40.73 -11.19
C LYS A 80 29.91 -42.02 -10.90
N ALA A 81 29.34 -42.58 -11.96
CA ALA A 81 29.19 -44.02 -12.16
C ALA A 81 30.10 -44.38 -13.36
N PRO A 82 30.32 -45.65 -13.78
CA PRO A 82 30.36 -46.99 -13.14
C PRO A 82 31.77 -47.63 -13.46
N PRO A 83 32.04 -48.94 -13.76
CA PRO A 83 31.43 -50.25 -13.48
C PRO A 83 32.41 -51.36 -12.93
N SER A 84 31.84 -52.52 -12.51
CA SER A 84 32.37 -53.93 -12.52
C SER A 84 33.61 -54.29 -11.64
N PRO A 85 33.93 -55.58 -11.35
CA PRO A 85 33.75 -56.83 -12.13
C PRO A 85 32.38 -57.51 -12.02
#